data_AF-A0A453QNW5-F1
#
_entry.id   AF-A0A453QNW5-F1
#
_cell.length_a   1.000
_cell.length_b   1.000
_cell.length_c   1.000
_cell.angle_alpha   90.00
_cell.angle_beta   90.00
_cell.angle_gamma   90.00
#
_symmetry.space_group_name_H-M   'P 1'
#
loop_
_entity.id
_entity.type
_entity.pdbx_description
1 polymer ?
#
loop_
_entity_poly.entity_id
_entity_poly.type
_entity_poly.pdbx_seq_one_letter_code
_entity_poly.pdbx_strand_id
1 'polypeptide(L)'
;QGGSDPMEPESSSNTTAIVTTNRTNSLVPTSEIPAGDQAKDATTGQNAVMRSLSRILSRTALLKESEVVGRVTEKIDILQLIVDPVNKEVQVISVWGMGGIGKTALVKDICESQELSDTFKKRACVTIMRPFNQVQFLRSLIMQLVVTETSEENGTVCSLGKVRKTLPWSVEKLEAELGSLLEEKRWLIVLDDLSSTTELDIIMKSLPCTENASRIIVTTREENIANHCSKKVENVYKLKGLTKKNALVVFTKKVLEEVMIILHLFHLKFTLTMVLFILSS
;
A
#
# COMPACT_ATOMS: atom_id res chain seq x y z
N GLN A 1 41.18 -53.03 -29.77
CA GLN A 1 39.89 -52.37 -30.07
C GLN A 1 40.10 -50.89 -29.80
N GLY A 2 40.66 -50.16 -30.77
CA GLY A 2 39.95 -49.23 -31.69
C GLY A 2 40.09 -47.81 -31.11
N GLY A 3 41.01 -46.94 -31.56
CA GLY A 3 40.89 -46.07 -32.75
C GLY A 3 39.93 -44.92 -32.43
N SER A 4 40.21 -43.61 -32.49
CA SER A 4 41.12 -42.79 -33.31
C SER A 4 41.05 -41.32 -32.83
N ASP A 5 42.18 -40.59 -32.85
CA ASP A 5 42.28 -39.10 -32.77
C ASP A 5 42.04 -38.46 -34.18
N PRO A 6 42.17 -37.13 -34.41
CA PRO A 6 41.76 -35.90 -33.69
C PRO A 6 41.02 -34.90 -34.64
N MET A 7 40.53 -33.73 -34.16
CA MET A 7 40.46 -32.51 -34.99
C MET A 7 40.14 -31.23 -34.21
N GLU A 8 41.06 -30.27 -34.29
CA GLU A 8 40.83 -28.82 -34.15
C GLU A 8 40.37 -28.23 -35.50
N PRO A 9 39.85 -26.99 -35.56
CA PRO A 9 40.73 -25.90 -36.00
C PRO A 9 40.48 -24.51 -35.39
N GLU A 10 41.55 -23.73 -35.37
CA GLU A 10 41.57 -22.27 -35.20
C GLU A 10 41.24 -21.48 -36.49
N SER A 11 40.82 -20.22 -36.26
CA SER A 11 41.31 -18.97 -36.90
C SER A 11 40.60 -18.31 -38.10
N SER A 12 40.75 -16.98 -38.05
CA SER A 12 40.73 -15.95 -39.10
C SER A 12 39.36 -15.38 -39.51
N SER A 13 39.04 -14.12 -39.22
CA SER A 13 39.64 -12.88 -39.77
C SER A 13 39.54 -12.85 -41.29
N ASN A 14 38.72 -11.95 -41.84
CA ASN A 14 39.00 -11.33 -43.13
C ASN A 14 38.41 -9.92 -43.18
N THR A 15 39.34 -8.97 -43.09
CA THR A 15 39.26 -7.58 -43.51
C THR A 15 39.57 -7.52 -45.00
N THR A 16 38.75 -6.84 -45.80
CA THR A 16 39.15 -6.19 -47.07
C THR A 16 38.05 -5.19 -47.43
N ALA A 17 38.30 -3.88 -47.27
CA ALA A 17 38.92 -2.97 -48.24
C ALA A 17 37.88 -2.42 -49.25
N ILE A 18 37.44 -1.16 -49.03
CA ILE A 18 37.78 0.05 -49.83
C ILE A 18 37.21 0.00 -51.25
N VAL A 19 36.19 0.83 -51.53
CA VAL A 19 36.16 1.73 -52.70
C VAL A 19 35.40 3.01 -52.33
N THR A 20 36.04 4.12 -52.70
CA THR A 20 35.77 5.54 -52.44
C THR A 20 34.75 6.14 -53.43
N THR A 21 34.32 7.38 -53.14
CA THR A 21 33.71 8.41 -54.03
C THR A 21 32.17 8.35 -54.15
N ASN A 22 31.37 9.42 -54.10
CA ASN A 22 31.59 10.86 -54.18
C ASN A 22 30.45 11.65 -53.50
N ARG A 23 30.77 12.91 -53.19
CA ARG A 23 29.97 14.00 -52.63
C ARG A 23 29.12 14.69 -53.72
N THR A 24 27.86 15.06 -53.42
CA THR A 24 27.26 16.37 -53.78
C THR A 24 25.84 16.54 -53.20
N ASN A 25 25.60 17.72 -52.64
CA ASN A 25 24.33 18.25 -52.11
C ASN A 25 23.26 18.44 -53.18
N SER A 26 21.97 18.47 -52.80
CA SER A 26 21.06 19.63 -52.97
C SER A 26 19.57 19.26 -53.09
N LEU A 27 18.75 19.92 -52.25
CA LEU A 27 17.35 20.36 -52.35
C LEU A 27 16.19 19.39 -52.73
N VAL A 28 15.21 19.37 -51.81
CA VAL A 28 13.77 18.95 -51.82
C VAL A 28 12.91 19.96 -52.64
N PRO A 29 11.58 19.79 -52.99
CA PRO A 29 10.54 18.73 -52.76
C PRO A 29 9.85 18.21 -54.06
N THR A 30 8.99 17.17 -54.07
CA THR A 30 7.52 17.24 -53.80
C THR A 30 6.86 15.87 -54.10
N SER A 31 5.69 15.62 -53.49
CA SER A 31 4.59 14.67 -53.79
C SER A 31 4.51 13.30 -53.09
N GLU A 32 3.76 13.32 -51.97
CA GLU A 32 2.58 12.50 -51.59
C GLU A 32 2.57 10.95 -51.44
N ILE A 33 2.54 10.50 -50.16
CA ILE A 33 1.58 9.58 -49.44
C ILE A 33 1.47 8.07 -49.85
N PRO A 34 1.15 7.08 -48.96
CA PRO A 34 1.31 6.90 -47.50
C PRO A 34 1.99 5.55 -47.11
N ALA A 35 2.57 5.45 -45.92
CA ALA A 35 2.62 4.19 -45.18
C ALA A 35 2.74 4.49 -43.68
N GLY A 36 1.81 3.94 -42.90
CA GLY A 36 1.78 4.12 -41.46
C GLY A 36 2.94 3.40 -40.77
N ASP A 37 3.30 3.90 -39.59
CA ASP A 37 3.58 2.97 -38.50
C ASP A 37 3.35 3.64 -37.15
N GLN A 38 2.78 2.86 -36.24
CA GLN A 38 2.43 3.26 -34.89
C GLN A 38 3.68 3.36 -34.02
N ALA A 39 3.96 4.54 -33.47
CA ALA A 39 4.91 4.70 -32.38
C ALA A 39 4.51 5.88 -31.49
N LYS A 40 3.33 5.78 -30.86
CA LYS A 40 2.89 6.74 -29.83
C LYS A 40 2.07 6.03 -28.77
N ASP A 41 2.72 5.22 -27.91
CA ASP A 41 2.06 4.85 -26.65
C ASP A 41 3.01 4.51 -25.48
N ALA A 42 4.26 4.13 -25.75
CA ALA A 42 5.20 3.78 -24.67
C ALA A 42 5.77 5.00 -23.91
N THR A 43 6.00 6.13 -24.59
CA THR A 43 6.72 7.29 -24.02
C THR A 43 5.83 8.18 -23.13
N THR A 44 4.51 8.19 -23.38
CA THR A 44 3.56 9.01 -22.61
C THR A 44 3.30 8.44 -21.22
N GLY A 45 3.19 7.11 -21.11
CA GLY A 45 3.01 6.41 -19.84
C GLY A 45 4.20 6.54 -18.90
N GLN A 46 5.43 6.34 -19.41
CA GLN A 46 6.66 6.46 -18.62
C GLN A 46 6.87 7.88 -18.05
N ASN A 47 6.49 8.92 -18.81
CA ASN A 47 6.57 10.30 -18.35
C ASN A 47 5.53 10.64 -17.26
N ALA A 48 4.35 10.00 -17.28
CA ALA A 48 3.35 10.13 -16.22
C ALA A 48 3.76 9.39 -14.95
N VAL A 49 4.37 8.22 -15.09
CA VAL A 49 4.96 7.41 -14.00
C VAL A 49 6.08 8.16 -13.31
N MET A 50 7.03 8.67 -14.08
CA MET A 50 8.14 9.46 -13.53
C MET A 50 7.62 10.72 -12.86
N ARG A 51 6.55 11.34 -13.36
CA ARG A 51 5.86 12.46 -12.69
C ARG A 51 5.12 12.08 -11.41
N SER A 52 4.52 10.89 -11.31
CA SER A 52 3.87 10.41 -10.07
C SER A 52 4.90 9.99 -9.03
N LEU A 53 5.93 9.23 -9.41
CA LEU A 53 7.03 8.85 -8.53
C LEU A 53 7.83 10.08 -8.11
N SER A 54 8.12 11.03 -8.99
CA SER A 54 8.75 12.30 -8.61
C SER A 54 7.83 13.17 -7.75
N ARG A 55 6.51 13.17 -7.96
CA ARG A 55 5.57 13.85 -7.03
C ARG A 55 5.55 13.20 -5.66
N ILE A 56 5.56 11.86 -5.58
CA ILE A 56 5.64 11.14 -4.30
C ILE A 56 7.00 11.39 -3.66
N LEU A 57 8.11 11.25 -4.39
CA LEU A 57 9.47 11.50 -3.89
C LEU A 57 9.66 12.97 -3.45
N SER A 58 9.08 13.93 -4.18
CA SER A 58 9.09 15.36 -3.81
C SER A 58 8.19 15.63 -2.60
N ARG A 59 7.05 14.94 -2.48
CA ARG A 59 6.23 14.94 -1.27
C ARG A 59 6.92 14.20 -0.11
N THR A 60 7.81 13.23 -0.38
CA THR A 60 8.59 12.57 0.67
C THR A 60 9.72 13.45 1.22
N ALA A 61 10.18 14.45 0.47
CA ALA A 61 11.02 15.52 1.01
C ALA A 61 10.22 16.50 1.89
N LEU A 62 8.89 16.53 1.72
CA LEU A 62 7.91 17.28 2.50
C LEU A 62 7.07 16.36 3.41
N LEU A 63 7.62 15.21 3.83
CA LEU A 63 6.93 14.38 4.82
C LEU A 63 6.66 15.26 6.04
N LYS A 64 5.38 15.47 6.33
CA LYS A 64 4.95 15.62 7.72
C LYS A 64 5.60 14.41 8.41
N GLU A 65 6.48 14.65 9.38
CA GLU A 65 7.22 13.58 10.07
C GLU A 65 6.28 12.39 10.26
N SER A 66 6.66 11.21 9.74
CA SER A 66 5.88 10.00 9.98
C SER A 66 5.60 9.96 11.47
N GLU A 67 4.32 9.86 11.85
CA GLU A 67 3.95 9.77 13.26
C GLU A 67 4.66 8.55 13.91
N VAL A 68 5.00 7.56 13.07
CA VAL A 68 5.78 6.39 13.41
C VAL A 68 7.28 6.70 13.35
N VAL A 69 7.82 7.06 14.51
CA VAL A 69 9.24 7.37 14.71
C VAL A 69 10.15 6.27 14.13
N GLY A 70 11.11 6.71 13.32
CA GLY A 70 12.22 5.86 12.87
C GLY A 70 11.84 4.82 11.82
N ARG A 71 10.71 5.00 11.12
CA ARG A 71 10.19 4.09 10.07
C ARG A 71 10.07 4.73 8.69
N VAL A 72 10.73 5.87 8.46
CA VAL A 72 10.60 6.64 7.21
C VAL A 72 11.04 5.81 6.00
N THR A 73 12.16 5.10 6.11
CA THR A 73 12.66 4.25 5.01
C THR A 73 11.68 3.13 4.69
N GLU A 74 11.20 2.41 5.71
CA GLU A 74 10.26 1.31 5.49
C GLU A 74 8.91 1.79 4.93
N LYS A 75 8.46 2.99 5.33
CA LYS A 75 7.29 3.64 4.74
C LYS A 75 7.50 3.88 3.25
N ILE A 76 8.64 4.45 2.86
CA ILE A 76 8.97 4.75 1.45
C ILE A 76 9.04 3.46 0.64
N ASP A 77 9.72 2.42 1.13
CA ASP A 77 9.84 1.14 0.43
C ASP A 77 8.46 0.55 0.13
N ILE A 78 7.57 0.53 1.13
CA ILE A 78 6.22 -0.01 0.95
C ILE A 78 5.37 0.88 0.03
N LEU A 79 5.50 2.21 0.12
CA LEU A 79 4.81 3.13 -0.80
C LEU A 79 5.22 2.90 -2.27
N GLN A 80 6.49 2.56 -2.53
CA GLN A 80 6.96 2.20 -3.87
C GLN A 80 6.30 0.90 -4.38
N LEU A 81 6.09 -0.09 -3.51
CA LEU A 81 5.36 -1.32 -3.86
C LEU A 81 3.88 -1.04 -4.14
N ILE A 82 3.26 -0.13 -3.40
CA ILE A 82 1.84 0.25 -3.58
C ILE A 82 1.64 0.96 -4.91
N VAL A 83 2.51 1.92 -5.23
CA VAL A 83 2.43 2.74 -6.44
C VAL A 83 3.20 2.06 -7.58
N ASP A 84 2.83 0.82 -7.89
CA ASP A 84 3.18 0.16 -9.14
C ASP A 84 2.20 0.62 -10.24
N PRO A 85 2.65 1.38 -11.25
CA PRO A 85 1.79 1.91 -12.30
C PRO A 85 1.62 0.94 -13.48
N VAL A 86 2.38 -0.15 -13.54
CA VAL A 86 2.37 -1.10 -14.65
C VAL A 86 1.27 -2.14 -14.42
N ASN A 87 1.12 -2.60 -13.18
CA ASN A 87 0.21 -3.68 -12.87
C ASN A 87 -1.20 -3.19 -12.49
N LYS A 88 -2.17 -3.53 -13.36
CA LYS A 88 -3.60 -3.25 -13.18
C LYS A 88 -4.33 -4.30 -12.35
N GLU A 89 -3.75 -5.47 -12.12
CA GLU A 89 -4.34 -6.48 -11.24
C GLU A 89 -4.32 -6.03 -9.78
N VAL A 90 -5.19 -6.65 -8.98
CA VAL A 90 -5.13 -6.56 -7.53
C VAL A 90 -3.85 -7.23 -7.04
N GLN A 91 -3.00 -6.48 -6.34
CA GLN A 91 -1.78 -7.01 -5.74
C GLN A 91 -1.89 -7.05 -4.22
N VAL A 92 -1.31 -8.10 -3.63
CA VAL A 92 -1.10 -8.20 -2.19
C VAL A 92 0.35 -7.86 -1.87
N ILE A 93 0.54 -7.05 -0.83
CA ILE A 93 1.81 -6.68 -0.23
C ILE A 93 1.81 -7.19 1.20
N SER A 94 2.72 -8.09 1.53
CA SER A 94 2.78 -8.74 2.84
C SER A 94 3.85 -8.10 3.72
N VAL A 95 3.47 -7.51 4.84
CA VAL A 95 4.39 -6.99 5.86
C VAL A 95 4.45 -7.95 7.04
N TRP A 96 5.61 -8.54 7.30
CA TRP A 96 5.75 -9.53 8.37
C TRP A 96 6.91 -9.25 9.33
N GLY A 97 6.89 -9.89 10.50
CA GLY A 97 7.92 -9.74 11.52
C GLY A 97 7.39 -10.01 12.93
N MET A 98 8.26 -9.90 13.92
CA MET A 98 7.93 -10.23 15.31
C MET A 98 6.73 -9.43 15.87
N GLY A 99 6.07 -9.98 16.89
CA GLY A 99 5.07 -9.25 17.68
C GLY A 99 5.66 -7.99 18.32
N GLY A 100 4.86 -6.92 18.44
CA GLY A 100 5.29 -5.66 19.07
C GLY A 100 6.27 -4.80 18.25
N ILE A 101 6.72 -5.26 17.08
CA ILE A 101 7.72 -4.55 16.25
C ILE A 101 7.17 -3.28 15.58
N GLY A 102 5.84 -3.08 15.57
CA GLY A 102 5.18 -1.91 15.01
C GLY A 102 4.61 -2.06 13.59
N LYS A 103 4.37 -3.29 13.11
CA LYS A 103 3.75 -3.54 11.77
C LYS A 103 2.44 -2.77 11.59
N THR A 104 1.51 -2.95 12.54
CA THR A 104 0.20 -2.29 12.55
C THR A 104 0.32 -0.78 12.51
N ALA A 105 1.25 -0.21 13.28
CA ALA A 105 1.47 1.24 13.29
C ALA A 105 1.97 1.73 11.92
N LEU A 106 2.94 1.03 11.33
CA LEU A 106 3.48 1.38 10.01
C LEU A 106 2.43 1.34 8.91
N VAL A 107 1.65 0.25 8.81
CA VAL A 107 0.65 0.13 7.73
C VAL A 107 -0.54 1.08 7.91
N LYS A 108 -0.89 1.43 9.16
CA LYS A 108 -1.92 2.45 9.42
C LYS A 108 -1.45 3.84 8.98
N ASP A 109 -0.21 4.22 9.32
CA ASP A 109 0.40 5.47 8.85
C ASP A 109 0.49 5.54 7.31
N ILE A 110 0.70 4.41 6.64
CA ILE A 110 0.64 4.31 5.16
C ILE A 110 -0.80 4.44 4.66
N CYS A 111 -1.76 3.77 5.27
CA CYS A 111 -3.18 3.81 4.92
C CYS A 111 -3.75 5.24 4.98
N GLU A 112 -3.32 6.01 5.99
CA GLU A 112 -3.77 7.38 6.26
C GLU A 112 -2.96 8.46 5.53
N SER A 113 -1.81 8.08 4.96
CA SER A 113 -0.91 8.91 4.15
C SER A 113 -1.64 9.74 3.08
N GLN A 114 -1.38 11.05 3.02
CA GLN A 114 -1.95 11.93 2.00
C GLN A 114 -1.38 11.65 0.61
N GLU A 115 -0.21 11.03 0.53
CA GLU A 115 0.45 10.60 -0.70
C GLU A 115 -0.41 9.61 -1.49
N LEU A 116 -1.29 8.88 -0.80
CA LEU A 116 -2.20 7.90 -1.39
C LEU A 116 -3.60 8.44 -1.67
N SER A 117 -3.98 9.62 -1.15
CA SER A 117 -5.35 10.15 -1.29
C SER A 117 -5.75 10.37 -2.75
N ASP A 118 -4.79 10.83 -3.57
CA ASP A 118 -5.04 11.13 -4.98
C ASP A 118 -5.14 9.84 -5.82
N THR A 119 -4.58 8.74 -5.31
CA THR A 119 -4.47 7.46 -6.03
C THR A 119 -5.58 6.48 -5.65
N PHE A 120 -5.95 6.41 -4.37
CA PHE A 120 -6.91 5.45 -3.83
C PHE A 120 -8.10 6.20 -3.24
N LYS A 121 -9.22 6.20 -3.97
CA LYS A 121 -10.48 6.85 -3.55
C LYS A 121 -11.12 6.16 -2.36
N LYS A 122 -10.83 4.87 -2.17
CA LYS A 122 -11.34 4.06 -1.08
C LYS A 122 -10.20 3.46 -0.30
N ARG A 123 -10.23 3.64 1.01
CA ARG A 123 -9.20 3.15 1.93
C ARG A 123 -9.85 2.57 3.18
N ALA A 124 -9.35 1.44 3.63
CA ALA A 124 -9.80 0.81 4.87
C ALA A 124 -8.66 0.06 5.54
N CYS A 125 -8.68 0.06 6.86
CA CYS A 125 -7.70 -0.55 7.72
C CYS A 125 -8.39 -1.42 8.78
N VAL A 126 -8.53 -2.72 8.51
CA VAL A 126 -9.32 -3.65 9.32
C VAL A 126 -8.42 -4.67 10.00
N THR A 127 -8.52 -4.77 11.32
CA THR A 127 -7.86 -5.82 12.10
C THR A 127 -8.72 -7.09 12.09
N ILE A 128 -8.09 -8.23 11.81
CA ILE A 128 -8.74 -9.54 11.76
C ILE A 128 -8.92 -10.04 13.20
N MET A 129 -10.18 -10.10 13.64
CA MET A 129 -10.53 -10.58 14.97
C MET A 129 -10.40 -12.09 15.07
N ARG A 130 -10.05 -12.59 16.26
CA ARG A 130 -10.00 -14.02 16.58
C ARG A 130 -11.10 -14.40 17.58
N PRO A 131 -11.87 -15.48 17.33
CA PRO A 131 -11.85 -16.30 16.12
C PRO A 131 -12.35 -15.53 14.88
N PHE A 132 -11.88 -15.90 13.69
CA PHE A 132 -12.28 -15.23 12.45
C PHE A 132 -13.78 -15.36 12.21
N ASN A 133 -14.42 -14.23 11.89
CA ASN A 133 -15.83 -14.17 11.55
C ASN A 133 -16.02 -13.29 10.31
N GLN A 134 -16.32 -13.93 9.17
CA GLN A 134 -16.45 -13.25 7.88
C GLN A 134 -17.51 -12.14 7.91
N VAL A 135 -18.66 -12.37 8.54
CA VAL A 135 -19.75 -11.38 8.63
C VAL A 135 -19.30 -10.14 9.42
N GLN A 136 -18.62 -10.32 10.55
CA GLN A 136 -18.09 -9.19 11.34
C GLN A 136 -16.98 -8.46 10.58
N PHE A 137 -16.10 -9.18 9.91
CA PHE A 137 -15.05 -8.62 9.07
C PHE A 137 -15.63 -7.73 7.96
N LEU A 138 -16.55 -8.26 7.15
CA LEU A 138 -17.16 -7.54 6.04
C LEU A 138 -17.92 -6.30 6.53
N ARG A 139 -18.63 -6.40 7.66
CA ARG A 139 -19.28 -5.23 8.29
C ARG A 139 -18.27 -4.17 8.71
N SER A 140 -17.17 -4.56 9.35
CA SER A 140 -16.11 -3.62 9.75
C SER A 140 -15.51 -2.91 8.54
N LEU A 141 -15.22 -3.68 7.48
CA LEU A 141 -14.69 -3.17 6.22
C LEU A 141 -15.65 -2.18 5.55
N ILE A 142 -16.92 -2.56 5.35
CA ILE A 142 -17.94 -1.70 4.76
C ILE A 142 -18.10 -0.40 5.55
N MET A 143 -18.13 -0.47 6.88
CA MET A 143 -18.29 0.72 7.72
C MET A 143 -17.13 1.72 7.53
N GLN A 144 -15.90 1.24 7.42
CA GLN A 144 -14.75 2.12 7.13
C GLN A 144 -14.80 2.70 5.72
N LEU A 145 -15.22 1.91 4.73
CA LEU A 145 -15.35 2.34 3.34
C LEU A 145 -16.49 3.36 3.14
N VAL A 146 -17.55 3.32 3.94
CA VAL A 146 -18.65 4.31 3.87
C VAL A 146 -18.23 5.65 4.49
N VAL A 147 -17.54 5.62 5.64
CA VAL A 147 -17.08 6.84 6.32
C VAL A 147 -16.16 7.66 5.40
N THR A 148 -15.31 6.99 4.62
CA THR A 148 -14.41 7.65 3.67
C THR A 148 -15.13 8.34 2.50
N GLU A 149 -16.36 7.95 2.15
CA GLU A 149 -17.16 8.61 1.10
C GLU A 149 -17.76 9.94 1.59
N THR A 150 -18.21 9.98 2.85
CA THR A 150 -18.93 11.14 3.41
C THR A 150 -18.06 12.36 3.75
N SER A 151 -16.73 12.21 3.72
CA SER A 151 -15.80 13.32 3.99
C SER A 151 -15.54 14.19 2.76
N GLU A 152 -15.86 13.71 1.54
CA GLU A 152 -15.60 14.43 0.28
C GLU A 152 -16.86 15.08 -0.30
N GLU A 153 -18.07 14.63 0.07
CA GLU A 153 -19.33 15.18 -0.42
C GLU A 153 -20.31 15.50 0.73
N ASN A 154 -20.51 16.81 0.98
CA ASN A 154 -21.65 17.43 1.66
C ASN A 154 -22.32 16.64 2.80
N GLY A 155 -21.83 16.85 4.03
CA GLY A 155 -22.63 17.27 5.19
C GLY A 155 -23.83 16.44 5.65
N THR A 156 -24.09 15.26 5.09
CA THR A 156 -25.23 14.42 5.48
C THR A 156 -24.75 13.31 6.40
N VAL A 157 -24.21 13.74 7.55
CA VAL A 157 -23.97 12.82 8.67
C VAL A 157 -25.32 12.34 9.18
N CYS A 158 -25.44 11.02 9.38
CA CYS A 158 -26.51 10.34 10.10
C CYS A 158 -27.85 10.14 9.38
N SER A 159 -27.92 9.14 8.50
CA SER A 159 -29.11 8.25 8.38
C SER A 159 -28.73 6.84 7.92
N LEU A 160 -27.71 6.69 7.08
CA LEU A 160 -27.31 5.40 6.50
C LEU A 160 -26.66 4.43 7.52
N GLY A 161 -25.84 4.94 8.44
CA GLY A 161 -25.18 4.14 9.49
C GLY A 161 -26.11 3.64 10.60
N LYS A 162 -27.34 4.16 10.70
CA LYS A 162 -28.34 3.75 11.71
C LYS A 162 -29.29 2.67 11.16
N VAL A 163 -29.64 2.74 9.87
CA VAL A 163 -30.45 1.73 9.17
C VAL A 163 -29.67 0.41 8.96
N ARG A 164 -28.36 0.49 8.70
CA ARG A 164 -27.49 -0.67 8.43
C ARG A 164 -27.11 -1.52 9.65
N LYS A 165 -27.36 -1.03 10.88
CA LYS A 165 -27.06 -1.76 12.12
C LYS A 165 -28.14 -2.77 12.54
N THR A 166 -29.33 -2.71 11.95
CA THR A 166 -30.54 -3.37 12.50
C THR A 166 -30.97 -4.62 11.74
N LEU A 167 -30.46 -4.87 10.52
CA LEU A 167 -30.83 -6.05 9.73
C LEU A 167 -29.80 -7.19 9.83
N PRO A 168 -30.22 -8.45 9.95
CA PRO A 168 -29.34 -9.60 9.73
C PRO A 168 -28.82 -9.52 8.29
N TRP A 169 -27.53 -9.25 8.15
CA TRP A 169 -26.89 -9.16 6.86
C TRP A 169 -26.29 -10.54 6.59
N SER A 170 -26.81 -11.25 5.58
CA SER A 170 -26.19 -12.48 5.09
C SER A 170 -24.87 -12.16 4.39
N VAL A 171 -24.00 -13.15 4.22
CA VAL A 171 -22.67 -12.94 3.59
C VAL A 171 -22.84 -12.42 2.17
N GLU A 172 -23.78 -12.98 1.40
CA GLU A 172 -24.00 -12.63 -0.01
C GLU A 172 -24.41 -11.16 -0.17
N LYS A 173 -25.27 -10.68 0.72
CA LYS A 173 -25.69 -9.28 0.70
C LYS A 173 -24.53 -8.36 1.14
N LEU A 174 -23.63 -8.80 2.03
CA LEU A 174 -22.47 -8.00 2.44
C LEU A 174 -21.46 -7.91 1.30
N GLU A 175 -21.24 -9.02 0.60
CA GLU A 175 -20.39 -9.07 -0.59
C GLU A 175 -20.94 -8.19 -1.72
N ALA A 176 -22.26 -8.20 -1.95
CA ALA A 176 -22.89 -7.33 -2.93
C ALA A 176 -22.70 -5.83 -2.61
N GLU A 177 -22.86 -5.45 -1.34
CA GLU A 177 -22.62 -4.07 -0.88
C GLU A 177 -21.14 -3.69 -0.94
N LEU A 178 -20.24 -4.60 -0.59
CA LEU A 178 -18.81 -4.38 -0.71
C LEU A 178 -18.40 -4.21 -2.18
N GLY A 179 -18.99 -5.01 -3.07
CA GLY A 179 -18.83 -4.90 -4.51
C GLY A 179 -19.21 -3.51 -5.01
N SER A 180 -20.42 -3.03 -4.69
CA SER A 180 -20.89 -1.70 -5.15
C SER A 180 -20.06 -0.54 -4.60
N LEU A 181 -19.53 -0.65 -3.37
CA LEU A 181 -18.67 0.38 -2.79
C LEU A 181 -17.30 0.47 -3.47
N LEU A 182 -16.79 -0.65 -3.97
CA LEU A 182 -15.44 -0.79 -4.54
C LEU A 182 -15.43 -0.77 -6.08
N GLU A 183 -16.59 -0.92 -6.71
CA GLU A 183 -16.76 -0.91 -8.17
C GLU A 183 -16.22 0.39 -8.79
N GLU A 184 -15.50 0.24 -9.91
CA GLU A 184 -14.86 1.31 -10.69
C GLU A 184 -13.88 2.23 -9.94
N LYS A 185 -13.64 2.00 -8.65
CA LYS A 185 -12.78 2.81 -7.80
C LYS A 185 -11.50 2.06 -7.49
N ARG A 186 -10.35 2.73 -7.59
CA ARG A 186 -9.08 2.19 -7.08
C ARG A 186 -9.10 2.22 -5.55
N TRP A 187 -8.90 1.07 -4.92
CA TRP A 187 -9.00 0.91 -3.47
C TRP A 187 -7.74 0.31 -2.84
N LEU A 188 -7.50 0.68 -1.58
CA LEU A 188 -6.42 0.16 -0.74
C LEU A 188 -7.01 -0.40 0.55
N ILE A 189 -6.89 -1.71 0.76
CA ILE A 189 -7.40 -2.38 1.97
C ILE A 189 -6.21 -2.94 2.77
N VAL A 190 -6.11 -2.58 4.04
CA VAL A 190 -5.16 -3.17 4.98
C VAL A 190 -5.87 -4.22 5.81
N LEU A 191 -5.33 -5.44 5.79
CA LEU A 191 -5.73 -6.60 6.59
C LEU A 191 -4.69 -6.80 7.68
N ASP A 192 -5.01 -6.36 8.90
CA ASP A 192 -4.08 -6.35 10.02
C ASP A 192 -4.22 -7.61 10.90
N ASP A 193 -3.08 -8.17 11.31
CA ASP A 193 -2.93 -9.36 12.17
C ASP A 193 -3.50 -10.67 11.59
N LEU A 194 -3.28 -10.91 10.28
CA LEU A 194 -3.65 -12.15 9.60
C LEU A 194 -2.91 -13.35 10.18
N SER A 195 -3.65 -14.41 10.52
CA SER A 195 -3.14 -15.58 11.22
C SER A 195 -3.29 -16.90 10.47
N SER A 196 -4.00 -16.91 9.34
CA SER A 196 -4.11 -18.08 8.46
C SER A 196 -4.22 -17.67 6.98
N THR A 197 -3.74 -18.53 6.09
CA THR A 197 -3.90 -18.38 4.64
C THR A 197 -5.37 -18.54 4.22
N THR A 198 -6.13 -19.41 4.92
CA THR A 198 -7.56 -19.61 4.67
C THR A 198 -8.38 -18.35 4.95
N GLU A 199 -7.99 -17.54 5.94
CA GLU A 199 -8.63 -16.26 6.22
C GLU A 199 -8.50 -15.34 5.00
N LEU A 200 -7.31 -15.27 4.39
CA LEU A 200 -7.10 -14.48 3.18
C LEU A 200 -7.92 -15.03 2.01
N ASP A 201 -7.94 -16.34 1.80
CA ASP A 201 -8.69 -16.96 0.70
C ASP A 201 -10.19 -16.66 0.79
N ILE A 202 -10.75 -16.65 2.01
CA ILE A 202 -12.16 -16.28 2.25
C ILE A 202 -12.36 -14.78 1.94
N ILE A 203 -11.48 -13.91 2.43
CA ILE A 203 -11.57 -12.46 2.21
C ILE A 203 -11.47 -12.14 0.72
N MET A 204 -10.56 -12.78 -0.01
CA MET A 204 -10.35 -12.58 -1.44
C MET A 204 -11.58 -12.94 -2.27
N LYS A 205 -12.32 -13.99 -1.88
CA LYS A 205 -13.58 -14.37 -2.54
C LYS A 205 -14.69 -13.33 -2.38
N SER A 206 -14.65 -12.57 -1.28
CA SER A 206 -15.62 -11.51 -1.00
C SER A 206 -15.28 -10.18 -1.68
N LEU A 207 -14.07 -10.01 -2.22
CA LEU A 207 -13.63 -8.78 -2.88
C LEU A 207 -13.90 -8.84 -4.40
N PRO A 208 -14.26 -7.70 -5.02
CA PRO A 208 -14.50 -7.68 -6.46
C PRO A 208 -13.18 -7.89 -7.23
N CYS A 209 -13.20 -8.83 -8.17
CA CYS A 209 -12.09 -9.05 -9.09
C CYS A 209 -12.13 -7.95 -10.17
N THR A 210 -11.39 -6.87 -9.94
CA THR A 210 -11.37 -5.69 -10.82
C THR A 210 -9.93 -5.36 -11.22
N GLU A 211 -9.71 -5.09 -12.51
CA GLU A 211 -8.41 -4.62 -13.03
C GLU A 211 -8.26 -3.10 -12.88
N ASN A 212 -8.35 -2.62 -11.64
CA ASN A 212 -8.34 -1.19 -11.30
C ASN A 212 -7.07 -0.76 -10.54
N ALA A 213 -6.01 -1.57 -10.58
CA ALA A 213 -4.75 -1.36 -9.86
C ALA A 213 -4.93 -1.24 -8.33
N SER A 214 -5.96 -1.91 -7.77
CA SER A 214 -6.19 -1.94 -6.33
C SER A 214 -5.12 -2.73 -5.59
N ARG A 215 -4.99 -2.47 -4.30
CA ARG A 215 -3.91 -3.01 -3.46
C ARG A 215 -4.47 -3.53 -2.15
N ILE A 216 -3.90 -4.63 -1.68
CA ILE A 216 -4.13 -5.17 -0.34
C ILE A 216 -2.79 -5.16 0.39
N ILE A 217 -2.76 -4.64 1.61
CA ILE A 217 -1.61 -4.80 2.51
C ILE A 217 -2.02 -5.77 3.60
N VAL A 218 -1.24 -6.82 3.80
CA VAL A 218 -1.44 -7.78 4.89
C VAL A 218 -0.37 -7.55 5.94
N THR A 219 -0.73 -7.51 7.22
CA THR A 219 0.26 -7.69 8.30
C THR A 219 0.12 -9.07 8.92
N THR A 220 1.25 -9.72 9.16
CA THR A 220 1.27 -11.02 9.86
C THR A 220 2.54 -11.19 10.69
N ARG A 221 2.54 -12.12 11.64
CA ARG A 221 3.75 -12.48 12.38
C ARG A 221 4.56 -13.55 11.66
N GLU A 222 3.90 -14.35 10.83
CA GLU A 222 4.45 -15.57 10.27
C GLU A 222 4.93 -15.38 8.83
N GLU A 223 6.16 -15.77 8.56
CA GLU A 223 6.79 -15.64 7.24
C GLU A 223 6.10 -16.51 6.18
N ASN A 224 5.68 -17.73 6.54
CA ASN A 224 4.99 -18.63 5.63
C ASN A 224 3.64 -18.06 5.16
N ILE A 225 2.87 -17.41 6.05
CA ILE A 225 1.64 -16.72 5.71
C ILE A 225 1.95 -15.56 4.77
N ALA A 226 2.96 -14.74 5.10
CA ALA A 226 3.36 -13.60 4.27
C ALA A 226 3.71 -14.01 2.83
N ASN A 227 4.48 -15.09 2.68
CA ASN A 227 4.87 -15.65 1.39
C ASN A 227 3.69 -16.25 0.61
N HIS A 228 2.72 -16.85 1.29
CA HIS A 228 1.50 -17.35 0.64
C HIS A 228 0.63 -16.20 0.12
N CYS A 229 0.53 -15.10 0.87
CA CYS A 229 -0.37 -13.99 0.53
C CYS A 229 0.09 -13.23 -0.72
N SER A 230 1.40 -13.08 -0.92
CA SER A 230 1.97 -12.29 -2.01
C SER A 230 2.41 -13.19 -3.16
N LYS A 231 1.90 -12.94 -4.38
CA LYS A 231 2.30 -13.69 -5.60
C LYS A 231 3.78 -13.49 -5.96
N LYS A 232 4.34 -12.32 -5.64
CA LYS A 232 5.73 -11.95 -5.97
C LYS A 232 6.57 -11.80 -4.72
N VAL A 233 7.83 -12.23 -4.80
CA VAL A 233 8.79 -12.10 -3.69
C VAL A 233 9.05 -10.64 -3.33
N GLU A 234 9.06 -9.73 -4.32
CA GLU A 234 9.25 -8.29 -4.11
C GLU A 234 8.14 -7.64 -3.24
N ASN A 235 6.97 -8.28 -3.17
CA ASN A 235 5.85 -7.80 -2.38
C ASN A 235 5.88 -8.27 -0.91
N VAL A 236 6.89 -9.04 -0.50
CA VAL A 236 7.04 -9.53 0.87
C VAL A 236 8.07 -8.69 1.62
N TYR A 237 7.61 -7.85 2.54
CA TYR A 237 8.42 -6.94 3.32
C TYR A 237 8.63 -7.43 4.77
N LYS A 238 9.88 -7.74 5.13
CA LYS A 238 10.24 -8.10 6.51
C LYS A 238 10.55 -6.85 7.33
N LEU A 239 9.68 -6.54 8.28
CA LEU A 239 9.87 -5.41 9.18
C LEU A 239 10.88 -5.76 10.29
N LYS A 240 12.02 -5.06 10.28
CA LYS A 240 13.11 -5.23 11.26
C LYS A 240 12.86 -4.40 12.52
N GLY A 241 13.66 -4.64 13.57
CA GLY A 241 13.65 -3.81 14.78
C GLY A 241 14.16 -2.40 14.53
N LEU A 242 13.70 -1.47 15.36
CA LEU A 242 14.20 -0.10 15.36
C LEU A 242 15.67 -0.06 15.78
N THR A 243 16.39 0.96 15.33
CA THR A 243 17.72 1.29 15.86
C THR A 243 17.62 1.67 17.34
N LYS A 244 18.71 1.51 18.11
CA LYS A 244 18.73 1.91 19.54
C LYS A 244 18.31 3.36 19.74
N LYS A 245 18.74 4.27 18.85
CA LYS A 245 18.37 5.69 18.88
C LYS A 245 16.86 5.87 18.72
N ASN A 246 16.27 5.27 17.69
CA ASN A 246 14.83 5.43 17.41
C ASN A 246 13.99 4.73 18.49
N ALA A 247 14.42 3.57 18.99
CA ALA A 247 13.78 2.86 20.09
C ALA A 247 13.76 3.71 21.36
N LEU A 248 14.87 4.39 21.69
CA LEU A 248 14.94 5.31 22.83
C LEU A 248 13.97 6.48 22.67
N VAL A 249 13.88 7.08 21.48
CA VAL A 249 12.92 8.18 21.22
C VAL A 249 11.48 7.71 21.42
N VAL A 250 11.10 6.54 20.87
CA VAL A 250 9.76 5.96 21.07
C VAL A 250 9.49 5.70 22.54
N PHE A 251 10.46 5.14 23.26
CA PHE A 251 10.34 4.85 24.69
C PHE A 251 10.13 6.14 25.49
N THR A 252 10.99 7.15 25.29
CA THR A 252 10.88 8.44 25.98
C THR A 252 9.55 9.12 25.69
N LYS A 253 9.09 9.14 24.44
CA LYS A 253 7.79 9.72 24.08
C LYS A 253 6.64 9.05 24.85
N LYS A 254 6.59 7.71 24.85
CA LYS A 254 5.55 6.97 25.56
C LYS A 254 5.57 7.18 27.08
N VAL A 255 6.75 7.13 27.69
CA VAL A 255 6.90 7.35 29.13
C VAL A 255 6.46 8.77 29.51
N LEU A 256 6.81 9.78 28.71
CA LEU A 256 6.38 11.16 28.99
C LEU A 256 4.87 11.34 28.88
N GLU A 257 4.22 10.73 27.87
CA GLU A 257 2.76 10.72 27.73
C GLU A 257 2.09 10.09 28.96
N GLU A 258 2.58 8.95 29.43
CA GLU A 258 2.06 8.29 30.65
C GLU A 258 2.24 9.16 31.90
N VAL A 259 3.41 9.76 32.09
CA VAL A 259 3.69 10.64 33.24
C VAL A 259 2.78 11.87 33.23
N MET A 260 2.54 12.47 32.06
CA MET A 260 1.63 13.60 31.93
C MET A 260 0.18 13.22 32.30
N ILE A 261 -0.29 12.05 31.87
CA ILE A 261 -1.62 11.55 32.24
C ILE A 261 -1.73 11.37 33.75
N ILE A 262 -0.71 10.77 34.38
CA ILE A 262 -0.68 10.56 35.84
C ILE A 262 -0.71 11.91 36.58
N LEU A 263 0.08 12.89 36.14
CA LEU A 263 0.11 14.21 36.75
C LEU A 263 -1.24 14.93 36.61
N HIS A 264 -1.87 14.83 35.44
CA HIS A 264 -3.19 15.41 35.20
C HIS A 264 -4.27 14.77 36.07
N LEU A 265 -4.25 13.44 36.23
CA LEU A 265 -5.15 12.72 37.14
C LEU A 265 -4.92 13.10 38.61
N PHE A 266 -3.66 13.29 39.01
CA PHE A 266 -3.32 13.73 40.36
C PHE A 266 -3.87 15.14 40.62
N HIS A 267 -3.68 16.07 39.68
CA HIS A 267 -4.19 17.43 39.78
C HIS A 267 -5.73 17.46 39.83
N LEU A 268 -6.41 16.67 38.99
CA LEU A 268 -7.86 16.57 38.99
C LEU A 268 -8.39 16.01 40.31
N LYS A 269 -7.76 14.96 40.84
CA LYS A 269 -8.13 14.37 42.14
C LYS A 269 -7.95 15.38 43.27
N PHE A 270 -6.81 16.07 43.31
CA PHE A 270 -6.53 17.11 44.30
C PHE A 270 -7.58 18.23 44.25
N THR A 271 -7.87 18.74 43.04
CA THR A 271 -8.86 19.80 42.84
C THR A 271 -10.26 19.37 43.29
N LEU A 272 -10.68 18.15 42.93
CA LEU A 272 -11.98 17.62 43.34
C LEU A 272 -12.09 17.45 44.86
N THR A 273 -11.03 16.98 45.52
CA THR A 273 -10.97 16.87 46.99
C THR A 273 -11.09 18.24 47.66
N MET A 274 -10.40 19.27 47.13
CA MET A 274 -10.52 20.64 47.65
C MET A 274 -11.92 21.21 47.46
N VAL A 275 -12.55 21.01 46.30
CA VAL A 275 -13.93 21.47 46.05
C VAL A 275 -14.91 20.76 46.98
N LEU A 276 -14.79 19.44 47.16
CA LEU A 276 -15.63 18.68 48.10
C LEU A 276 -15.45 19.18 49.53
N PHE A 277 -14.21 19.45 49.96
CA PHE A 277 -13.92 20.00 51.28
C PHE A 277 -14.58 21.36 51.50
N ILE A 278 -14.47 22.26 50.52
CA ILE A 278 -15.11 23.58 50.54
C ILE A 278 -16.64 23.46 50.59
N LEU A 279 -17.25 22.57 49.79
CA LEU A 279 -18.70 22.38 49.77
C LEU A 279 -19.24 21.68 51.03
N SER A 280 -18.40 20.95 51.76
CA SER A 280 -18.74 20.29 53.02
C SER A 280 -18.56 21.17 54.26
N SER A 281 -17.96 22.36 54.10
CA SER A 281 -17.71 23.34 55.17
C SER A 281 -18.74 24.46 55.12
#